data_AF-A2X6R3-F1
#
_entry.id   AF-A2X6R3-F1
#
_cell.length_a   1.000
_cell.length_b   1.000
_cell.length_c   1.000
_cell.angle_alpha   90.00
_cell.angle_beta   90.00
_cell.angle_gamma   90.00
#
_symmetry.space_group_name_H-M   'P 1'
#
loop_
_entity.id
_entity.type
_entity.pdbx_description
1 polymer ?
#
loop_
_entity_poly.entity_id
_entity_poly.type
_entity_poly.pdbx_seq_one_letter_code
_entity_poly.pdbx_strand_id
1 'polypeptide(L)'
;MARLAGVAALSLVLVLLGAGVPRPPAAAAAKTQVFLSKLPKALVVGVSPKHGEVVHAGENTVTVTWSLNTSEPAGADAAFKSVKVKLCYAPASRTDRGWRKASDDLHKDKACQFKVTVQPYAAGAGRFDYVVARDIPTASYFVRAYAVDASGTEVAYGQSSPDAAFDVAGITGIHASLKVAAGVFSTFSIAALAFFFVVEKRKKDK
;
A
#
# COMPACT_ATOMS: atom_id res chain seq x y z
N MET A 1 -22.85 -84.12 5.40
CA MET A 1 -23.38 -83.56 4.15
C MET A 1 -23.52 -82.05 4.37
N ALA A 2 -22.62 -81.24 3.79
CA ALA A 2 -22.94 -80.23 2.75
C ALA A 2 -23.93 -79.12 3.24
N ARG A 3 -23.68 -77.81 3.23
CA ARG A 3 -22.77 -76.90 2.49
C ARG A 3 -22.74 -75.49 3.15
N LEU A 4 -21.67 -74.74 2.82
CA LEU A 4 -21.46 -73.27 2.66
C LEU A 4 -22.72 -72.36 2.68
N ALA A 5 -22.71 -71.06 2.97
CA ALA A 5 -21.73 -70.00 3.29
C ALA A 5 -22.54 -68.71 3.62
N GLY A 6 -21.93 -67.65 4.17
CA GLY A 6 -22.54 -66.32 4.11
C GLY A 6 -22.07 -65.31 5.15
N VAL A 7 -21.18 -64.41 4.73
CA VAL A 7 -20.58 -63.31 5.47
C VAL A 7 -21.58 -62.15 5.65
N ALA A 8 -21.60 -61.50 6.83
CA ALA A 8 -22.08 -60.14 6.97
C ALA A 8 -21.23 -59.40 8.01
N ALA A 9 -20.61 -58.31 7.58
CA ALA A 9 -19.55 -57.59 8.27
C ALA A 9 -20.09 -56.41 9.11
N LEU A 10 -19.35 -56.18 10.20
CA LEU A 10 -19.08 -54.97 10.97
C LEU A 10 -19.93 -53.70 10.77
N SER A 11 -20.33 -53.11 11.91
CA SER A 11 -20.14 -51.68 12.21
C SER A 11 -20.18 -51.45 13.72
N LEU A 12 -19.01 -51.49 14.38
CA LEU A 12 -18.84 -51.02 15.76
C LEU A 12 -18.03 -49.72 15.71
N VAL A 13 -18.70 -48.60 16.01
CA VAL A 13 -18.09 -47.28 16.13
C VAL A 13 -17.24 -47.27 17.39
N LEU A 14 -15.91 -47.23 17.23
CA LEU A 14 -14.97 -47.05 18.34
C LEU A 14 -14.66 -45.55 18.49
N VAL A 15 -15.13 -44.96 19.59
CA VAL A 15 -14.78 -43.60 20.01
C VAL A 15 -13.35 -43.62 20.53
N LEU A 16 -12.41 -43.08 19.76
CA LEU A 16 -11.04 -42.83 20.22
C LEU A 16 -10.99 -41.49 20.96
N LEU A 17 -10.90 -41.54 22.29
CA LEU A 17 -10.43 -40.43 23.11
C LEU A 17 -8.95 -40.17 22.80
N GLY A 18 -8.68 -39.18 21.97
CA GLY A 18 -7.32 -38.68 21.72
C GLY A 18 -6.80 -37.91 22.93
N ALA A 19 -5.81 -38.47 23.62
CA ALA A 19 -4.98 -37.75 24.57
C ALA A 19 -4.21 -36.65 23.81
N GLY A 20 -4.52 -35.39 24.11
CA GLY A 20 -3.87 -34.23 23.52
C GLY A 20 -2.42 -34.11 23.99
N VAL A 21 -1.48 -34.33 23.08
CA VAL A 21 -0.09 -33.91 23.27
C VAL A 21 -0.06 -32.37 23.26
N PRO A 22 0.49 -31.69 24.27
CA PRO A 22 0.60 -30.24 24.27
C PRO A 22 1.54 -29.81 23.14
N ARG A 23 0.96 -29.19 22.11
CA ARG A 23 1.68 -28.55 21.02
C ARG A 23 2.47 -27.38 21.64
N PRO A 24 3.81 -27.34 21.56
CA PRO A 24 4.55 -26.19 22.07
C PRO A 24 4.08 -24.93 21.33
N PRO A 25 3.90 -23.80 22.05
CA PRO A 25 3.53 -22.56 21.41
C PRO A 25 4.62 -22.21 20.39
N ALA A 26 4.22 -22.04 19.13
CA ALA A 26 5.10 -21.48 18.12
C ALA A 26 5.58 -20.13 18.65
N ALA A 27 6.88 -20.03 18.96
CA ALA A 27 7.50 -18.78 19.33
C ALA A 27 7.29 -17.81 18.16
N ALA A 28 6.40 -16.85 18.34
CA ALA A 28 6.26 -15.74 17.42
C ALA A 28 7.60 -15.00 17.44
N ALA A 29 8.38 -15.14 16.37
CA ALA A 29 9.62 -14.40 16.20
C ALA A 29 9.30 -12.91 16.36
N ALA A 30 9.79 -12.31 17.44
CA ALA A 30 9.65 -10.88 17.68
C ALA A 30 10.33 -10.17 16.50
N LYS A 31 9.54 -9.51 15.65
CA LYS A 31 10.10 -8.68 14.58
C LYS A 31 10.91 -7.58 15.25
N THR A 32 12.21 -7.57 15.01
CA THR A 32 13.10 -6.52 15.49
C THR A 32 12.53 -5.16 15.08
N GLN A 33 12.28 -4.29 16.05
CA GLN A 33 11.81 -2.94 15.77
C GLN A 33 12.92 -2.19 15.03
N VAL A 34 12.60 -1.65 13.86
CA VAL A 34 13.53 -0.86 13.05
C VAL A 34 13.02 0.57 13.02
N PHE A 35 13.89 1.50 13.38
CA PHE A 35 13.58 2.94 13.43
C PHE A 35 14.26 3.64 12.25
N LEU A 36 13.49 4.39 11.46
CA LEU A 36 13.99 5.12 10.30
C LEU A 36 15.09 6.12 10.68
N SER A 37 14.94 6.81 11.81
CA SER A 37 15.91 7.76 12.37
C SER A 37 17.28 7.15 12.66
N LYS A 38 17.35 5.83 12.89
CA LYS A 38 18.59 5.09 13.17
C LYS A 38 19.22 4.50 11.92
N LEU A 39 18.52 4.50 10.78
CA LEU A 39 19.05 3.96 9.54
C LEU A 39 19.93 5.01 8.83
N PRO A 40 21.07 4.60 8.26
CA PRO A 40 21.86 5.48 7.40
C PRO A 40 21.13 5.75 6.08
N LYS A 41 21.20 6.99 5.61
CA LYS A 41 20.66 7.40 4.31
C LYS A 41 21.70 7.15 3.20
N ALA A 42 22.01 5.88 2.97
CA ALA A 42 23.08 5.46 2.06
C ALA A 42 22.65 5.33 0.59
N LEU A 43 21.34 5.34 0.28
CA LEU A 43 20.84 5.21 -1.09
C LEU A 43 20.39 6.56 -1.66
N VAL A 44 20.74 6.81 -2.92
CA VAL A 44 20.14 7.87 -3.74
C VAL A 44 18.98 7.26 -4.50
N VAL A 45 17.79 7.86 -4.41
CA VAL A 45 16.57 7.33 -5.06
C VAL A 45 16.03 8.39 -6.02
N GLY A 46 15.85 7.97 -7.27
CA GLY A 46 15.24 8.76 -8.33
C GLY A 46 13.85 8.23 -8.67
N VAL A 47 12.97 9.13 -9.11
CA VAL A 47 11.65 8.80 -9.62
C VAL A 47 11.32 9.69 -10.82
N SER A 48 10.69 9.11 -11.84
CA SER A 48 10.03 9.81 -12.94
C SER A 48 8.59 9.31 -12.93
N PRO A 49 7.67 10.13 -12.40
CA PRO A 49 7.28 11.44 -12.95
C PRO A 49 7.97 12.63 -12.26
N LYS A 50 7.94 13.81 -12.89
CA LYS A 50 8.46 15.06 -12.27
C LYS A 50 7.49 15.57 -11.21
N HIS A 51 7.96 16.50 -10.38
CA HIS A 51 7.12 17.16 -9.38
C HIS A 51 5.86 17.79 -10.01
N GLY A 52 4.69 17.47 -9.44
CA GLY A 52 3.39 17.95 -9.91
C GLY A 52 2.84 17.27 -11.17
N GLU A 53 3.54 16.28 -11.71
CA GLU A 53 3.02 15.45 -12.81
C GLU A 53 2.01 14.43 -12.25
N VAL A 54 0.90 14.27 -12.98
CA VAL A 54 -0.19 13.36 -12.59
C VAL A 54 -0.07 12.06 -13.37
N VAL A 55 -0.04 10.94 -12.64
CA VAL A 55 -0.10 9.60 -13.21
C VAL A 55 -1.38 8.89 -12.83
N HIS A 56 -1.99 8.20 -13.79
CA HIS A 56 -3.21 7.44 -13.62
C HIS A 56 -2.90 6.01 -13.17
N ALA A 57 -3.50 5.61 -12.06
CA ALA A 57 -3.41 4.26 -11.54
C ALA A 57 -3.97 3.24 -12.53
N GLY A 58 -3.20 2.17 -12.80
CA GLY A 58 -3.54 1.10 -13.72
C GLY A 58 -3.18 1.35 -15.18
N GLU A 59 -2.66 2.54 -15.52
CA GLU A 59 -2.37 2.96 -16.89
C GLU A 59 -0.93 3.43 -17.05
N ASN A 60 -0.49 4.37 -16.20
CA ASN A 60 0.83 4.96 -16.33
C ASN A 60 1.91 4.18 -15.57
N THR A 61 3.13 4.25 -16.10
CA THR A 61 4.33 3.63 -15.53
C THR A 61 5.23 4.70 -14.93
N VAL A 62 5.70 4.45 -13.72
CA VAL A 62 6.65 5.27 -12.98
C VAL A 62 8.02 4.57 -13.01
N THR A 63 9.05 5.28 -13.46
CA THR A 63 10.42 4.74 -13.41
C THR A 63 11.04 5.07 -12.06
N VAL A 64 11.46 4.06 -11.32
CA VAL A 64 12.20 4.20 -10.07
C VAL A 64 13.65 3.78 -10.28
N THR A 65 14.58 4.58 -9.77
CA THR A 65 16.01 4.24 -9.75
C THR A 65 16.56 4.33 -8.34
N TRP A 66 17.58 3.54 -8.06
CA TRP A 66 18.33 3.63 -6.82
C TRP A 66 19.80 3.33 -7.06
N SER A 67 20.69 3.97 -6.31
CA SER A 67 22.12 3.65 -6.31
C SER A 67 22.73 3.92 -4.94
N LEU A 68 23.90 3.36 -4.67
CA LEU A 68 24.68 3.76 -3.50
C LEU A 68 25.10 5.23 -3.64
N ASN A 69 25.01 5.99 -2.55
CA ASN A 69 25.47 7.37 -2.51
C ASN A 69 27.00 7.41 -2.61
N THR A 70 27.54 8.21 -3.53
CA THR A 70 28.99 8.29 -3.81
C THR A 70 29.81 8.83 -2.65
N SER A 71 29.16 9.47 -1.67
CA SER A 71 29.80 9.93 -0.43
C SER A 71 29.96 8.83 0.62
N GLU A 72 29.37 7.65 0.43
CA GLU A 72 29.50 6.52 1.35
C GLU A 72 30.89 5.87 1.20
N PRO A 73 31.46 5.33 2.30
CA PRO A 73 32.74 4.65 2.23
C PRO A 73 32.65 3.37 1.38
N ALA A 74 33.77 2.98 0.79
CA ALA A 74 33.86 1.74 0.04
C ALA A 74 33.43 0.55 0.93
N GLY A 75 32.49 -0.27 0.46
CA GLY A 75 31.95 -1.41 1.20
C GLY A 75 30.82 -1.07 2.18
N ALA A 76 30.29 0.16 2.18
CA ALA A 76 29.09 0.51 2.96
C ALA A 76 27.86 -0.35 2.63
N ASP A 77 27.84 -0.92 1.42
CA ASP A 77 26.80 -1.79 0.90
C ASP A 77 27.07 -3.29 1.12
N ALA A 78 28.14 -3.68 1.83
CA ALA A 78 28.51 -5.09 2.03
C ALA A 78 27.40 -5.94 2.68
N ALA A 79 26.59 -5.31 3.53
CA ALA A 79 25.45 -5.96 4.18
C ALA A 79 24.20 -6.06 3.28
N PHE A 80 24.16 -5.34 2.15
CA PHE A 80 22.96 -5.22 1.32
C PHE A 80 22.77 -6.49 0.49
N LYS A 81 21.63 -7.15 0.67
CA LYS A 81 21.24 -8.35 -0.09
C LYS A 81 20.08 -8.09 -1.04
N SER A 82 19.14 -7.25 -0.65
CA SER A 82 18.03 -6.84 -1.51
C SER A 82 17.65 -5.39 -1.29
N VAL A 83 16.93 -4.82 -2.25
CA VAL A 83 16.34 -3.48 -2.17
C VAL A 83 14.83 -3.62 -2.20
N LYS A 84 14.18 -3.15 -1.14
CA LYS A 84 12.72 -3.08 -1.00
C LYS A 84 12.29 -1.64 -1.30
N VAL A 85 11.58 -1.46 -2.40
CA VAL A 85 11.05 -0.16 -2.81
C VAL A 85 9.60 -0.05 -2.42
N LYS A 86 9.25 1.06 -1.77
CA LYS A 86 7.89 1.39 -1.36
C LYS A 86 7.48 2.77 -1.86
N LEU A 87 6.19 2.91 -2.11
CA LEU A 87 5.55 4.18 -2.39
C LEU A 87 4.98 4.75 -1.08
N CYS A 88 5.24 6.03 -0.84
CA CYS A 88 4.97 6.70 0.43
C CYS A 88 4.15 7.98 0.23
N TYR A 89 3.18 8.24 1.10
CA TYR A 89 2.41 9.48 1.07
C TYR A 89 3.28 10.70 1.38
N ALA A 90 3.24 11.69 0.48
CA ALA A 90 3.90 12.98 0.69
C ALA A 90 3.27 13.77 1.85
N PRO A 91 4.00 14.71 2.48
CA PRO A 91 3.49 15.51 3.59
C PRO A 91 2.10 16.10 3.40
N ALA A 92 1.85 16.71 2.24
CA ALA A 92 0.56 17.31 1.88
C ALA A 92 -0.62 16.31 1.92
N SER A 93 -0.36 15.03 1.66
CA SER A 93 -1.37 13.97 1.59
C SER A 93 -1.63 13.25 2.92
N ARG A 94 -0.98 13.67 4.02
CA ARG A 94 -1.09 13.07 5.36
C ARG A 94 -1.94 13.89 6.34
N THR A 95 -2.15 15.18 6.08
CA THR A 95 -2.91 16.10 6.95
C THR A 95 -4.33 15.58 7.18
N ASP A 96 -4.77 15.53 8.43
CA ASP A 96 -6.08 15.02 8.87
C ASP A 96 -6.42 13.58 8.43
N ARG A 97 -5.40 12.80 8.03
CA ARG A 97 -5.55 11.40 7.60
C ARG A 97 -4.69 10.51 8.50
N GLY A 98 -5.19 10.17 9.69
CA GLY A 98 -4.47 9.30 10.65
C GLY A 98 -4.07 7.92 10.08
N TRP A 99 -4.79 7.43 9.08
CA TRP A 99 -4.48 6.19 8.35
C TRP A 99 -3.30 6.32 7.36
N ARG A 100 -2.77 7.52 7.14
CA ARG A 100 -1.59 7.83 6.31
C ARG A 100 -0.42 8.40 7.12
N LYS A 101 -0.52 8.36 8.45
CA LYS A 101 0.45 8.98 9.36
C LYS A 101 1.82 8.32 9.25
N ALA A 102 2.87 9.13 9.14
CA ALA A 102 4.24 8.64 9.22
C ALA A 102 4.61 8.24 10.65
N SER A 103 5.43 7.21 10.77
CA SER A 103 6.04 6.79 12.04
C SER A 103 7.52 6.56 11.86
N ASP A 104 8.29 6.77 12.93
CA ASP A 104 9.72 6.43 12.93
C ASP A 104 9.92 4.91 12.99
N ASP A 105 9.05 4.20 13.71
CA ASP A 105 9.02 2.73 13.71
C ASP A 105 8.47 2.24 12.36
N LEU A 106 9.32 1.60 11.56
CA LEU A 106 8.98 1.16 10.20
C LEU A 106 7.81 0.16 10.16
N HIS A 107 7.58 -0.59 11.24
CA HIS A 107 6.44 -1.52 11.33
C HIS A 107 5.12 -0.79 11.55
N LYS A 108 5.17 0.46 12.02
CA LYS A 108 4.01 1.33 12.29
C LYS A 108 3.88 2.47 11.28
N ASP A 109 4.81 2.60 10.34
CA ASP A 109 4.81 3.66 9.33
C ASP A 109 3.71 3.43 8.29
N LYS A 110 2.58 4.12 8.46
CA LYS A 110 1.44 4.06 7.51
C LYS A 110 1.66 4.98 6.30
N ALA A 111 2.66 5.85 6.33
CA ALA A 111 2.97 6.68 5.18
C ALA A 111 3.52 5.81 4.04
N CYS A 112 4.35 4.81 4.35
CA CYS A 112 5.05 3.94 3.40
C CYS A 112 4.50 2.51 3.38
N GLN A 113 3.27 2.35 2.89
CA GLN A 113 2.55 1.06 2.94
C GLN A 113 2.50 0.30 1.60
N PHE A 114 2.69 0.98 0.47
CA PHE A 114 2.51 0.35 -0.84
C PHE A 114 3.82 -0.25 -1.35
N LYS A 115 3.80 -1.53 -1.70
CA LYS A 115 4.96 -2.24 -2.26
C LYS A 115 5.08 -1.91 -3.75
N VAL A 116 6.26 -1.45 -4.16
CA VAL A 116 6.60 -1.24 -5.57
C VAL A 116 7.34 -2.46 -6.10
N THR A 117 8.48 -2.81 -5.49
CA THR A 117 9.26 -3.98 -5.87
C THR A 117 10.17 -4.44 -4.73
N VAL A 118 10.64 -5.68 -4.83
CA VAL A 118 11.77 -6.19 -4.06
C VAL A 118 12.70 -6.85 -5.07
N GLN A 119 13.93 -6.34 -5.17
CA GLN A 119 14.93 -6.83 -6.11
C GLN A 119 16.20 -7.23 -5.37
N PRO A 120 16.95 -8.25 -5.84
CA PRO A 120 18.31 -8.49 -5.36
C PRO A 120 19.14 -7.21 -5.47
N TYR A 121 20.01 -6.97 -4.50
CA TYR A 121 20.93 -5.85 -4.56
C TYR A 121 22.06 -6.20 -5.53
N ALA A 122 22.26 -5.33 -6.52
CA ALA A 122 23.42 -5.37 -7.40
C ALA A 122 24.25 -4.13 -7.12
N ALA A 123 25.57 -4.30 -6.94
CA ALA A 123 26.49 -3.20 -6.76
C ALA A 123 26.40 -2.26 -7.98
N GLY A 124 26.16 -0.97 -7.73
CA GLY A 124 25.90 0.04 -8.76
C GLY A 124 24.51 0.67 -8.67
N ALA A 125 23.81 0.73 -9.81
CA ALA A 125 22.49 1.34 -9.94
C ALA A 125 21.42 0.30 -10.32
N GLY A 126 20.29 0.34 -9.62
CA GLY A 126 19.08 -0.41 -9.95
C GLY A 126 18.04 0.48 -10.60
N ARG A 127 17.20 -0.15 -11.42
CA ARG A 127 16.05 0.48 -12.09
C ARG A 127 14.86 -0.48 -12.08
N PHE A 128 13.68 0.08 -11.87
CA PHE A 128 12.43 -0.65 -11.99
C PHE A 128 11.33 0.24 -12.55
N ASP A 129 10.68 -0.24 -13.60
CA ASP A 129 9.54 0.43 -14.21
C ASP A 129 8.26 -0.13 -13.59
N TYR A 130 7.59 0.68 -12.78
CA TYR A 130 6.42 0.31 -11.98
C TYR A 130 5.14 0.84 -12.60
N VAL A 131 4.28 -0.04 -13.11
CA VAL A 131 2.90 0.34 -13.43
C VAL A 131 2.18 0.65 -12.12
N VAL A 132 1.67 1.87 -11.97
CA VAL A 132 0.98 2.28 -10.74
C VAL A 132 -0.20 1.34 -10.52
N ALA A 133 -0.23 0.63 -9.40
CA ALA A 133 -1.27 -0.35 -9.17
C ALA A 133 -2.65 0.31 -9.03
N ARG A 134 -3.70 -0.41 -9.45
CA ARG A 134 -5.08 0.10 -9.50
C ARG A 134 -5.66 0.46 -8.13
N ASP A 135 -5.13 -0.14 -7.07
CA ASP A 135 -5.50 0.07 -5.68
C ASP A 135 -4.76 1.24 -5.01
N ILE A 136 -3.84 1.90 -5.73
CA ILE A 136 -3.19 3.11 -5.23
C ILE A 136 -4.20 4.27 -5.23
N PRO A 137 -4.54 4.85 -4.07
CA PRO A 137 -5.55 5.89 -3.98
C PRO A 137 -5.01 7.24 -4.44
N THR A 138 -5.92 8.13 -4.81
CA THR A 138 -5.58 9.51 -5.18
C THR A 138 -4.87 10.24 -4.05
N ALA A 139 -3.62 10.64 -4.28
CA ALA A 139 -2.76 11.40 -3.36
C ALA A 139 -1.43 11.77 -4.06
N SER A 140 -0.63 12.59 -3.40
CA SER A 140 0.76 12.87 -3.76
C SER A 140 1.69 11.87 -3.07
N TYR A 141 2.69 11.38 -3.80
CA TYR A 141 3.59 10.34 -3.35
C TYR A 141 5.07 10.65 -3.62
N PHE A 142 5.93 10.07 -2.78
CA PHE A 142 7.36 9.95 -3.01
C PHE A 142 7.77 8.48 -2.87
N VAL A 143 8.96 8.13 -3.36
CA VAL A 143 9.47 6.76 -3.32
C VAL A 143 10.54 6.64 -2.26
N ARG A 144 10.48 5.56 -1.48
CA ARG A 144 11.53 5.19 -0.52
C ARG A 144 12.04 3.79 -0.83
N ALA A 145 13.35 3.66 -0.96
CA ALA A 145 14.04 2.40 -1.08
C ALA A 145 14.71 2.05 0.24
N TYR A 146 14.62 0.79 0.64
CA TYR A 146 15.31 0.24 1.80
C TYR A 146 16.29 -0.82 1.33
N ALA A 147 17.54 -0.73 1.75
CA ALA A 147 18.48 -1.84 1.66
C ALA A 147 18.21 -2.82 2.79
N VAL A 148 18.20 -4.10 2.46
CA VAL A 148 17.80 -5.19 3.35
C VAL A 148 18.92 -6.21 3.40
N ASP A 149 19.24 -6.70 4.60
CA ASP A 149 20.27 -7.72 4.82
C ASP A 149 19.76 -9.15 4.57
N ALA A 150 20.61 -10.14 4.86
CA ALA A 150 20.28 -11.56 4.71
C ALA A 150 19.17 -12.04 5.67
N SER A 151 18.96 -11.33 6.79
CA SER A 151 17.89 -11.63 7.75
C SER A 151 16.53 -11.05 7.32
N GLY A 152 16.50 -10.22 6.28
CA GLY A 152 15.30 -9.52 5.84
C GLY A 152 15.07 -8.20 6.59
N THR A 153 16.05 -7.72 7.36
CA THR A 153 15.98 -6.48 8.15
C THR A 153 16.47 -5.30 7.34
N GLU A 154 15.74 -4.17 7.39
CA GLU A 154 16.17 -2.92 6.78
C GLU A 154 17.43 -2.38 7.50
N VAL A 155 18.52 -2.16 6.75
CA VAL A 155 19.83 -1.72 7.28
C VAL A 155 20.28 -0.35 6.76
N ALA A 156 19.68 0.13 5.67
CA ALA A 156 19.86 1.49 5.17
C ALA A 156 18.64 1.92 4.35
N TYR A 157 18.53 3.21 4.05
CA TYR A 157 17.47 3.71 3.19
C TYR A 157 17.93 4.82 2.26
N GLY A 158 17.06 5.13 1.31
CA GLY A 158 17.10 6.32 0.46
C GLY A 158 15.68 6.70 0.09
N GLN A 159 15.45 7.96 -0.23
CA GLN A 159 14.14 8.42 -0.67
C GLN A 159 14.26 9.57 -1.65
N SER A 160 13.32 9.64 -2.59
CA SER A 160 13.12 10.83 -3.40
C SER A 160 12.62 11.98 -2.51
N SER A 161 12.80 13.22 -2.95
CA SER A 161 12.41 14.38 -2.14
C SER A 161 10.91 14.35 -1.82
N PRO A 162 10.51 14.35 -0.53
CA PRO A 162 9.10 14.39 -0.14
C PRO A 162 8.38 15.66 -0.59
N ASP A 163 9.14 16.74 -0.82
CA ASP A 163 8.65 18.04 -1.29
C ASP A 163 8.56 18.10 -2.82
N ALA A 164 9.20 17.16 -3.53
CA ALA A 164 9.12 17.01 -4.98
C ALA A 164 8.29 15.77 -5.35
N ALA A 165 7.14 15.60 -4.68
CA ALA A 165 6.22 14.49 -4.92
C ALA A 165 5.52 14.56 -6.28
N PHE A 166 5.13 13.40 -6.80
CA PHE A 166 4.25 13.29 -7.98
C PHE A 166 2.85 12.90 -7.52
N ASP A 167 1.85 13.24 -8.34
CA ASP A 167 0.46 12.97 -8.01
C ASP A 167 -0.02 11.69 -8.68
N VAL A 168 -0.71 10.85 -7.93
CA VAL A 168 -1.42 9.70 -8.49
C VAL A 168 -2.90 10.03 -8.51
N ALA A 169 -3.51 9.90 -9.68
CA ALA A 169 -4.95 9.82 -9.85
C ALA A 169 -5.38 8.36 -9.71
N GLY A 170 -5.91 8.00 -8.55
CA GLY A 170 -6.45 6.66 -8.29
C GLY A 170 -7.73 6.40 -9.07
N ILE A 171 -8.07 5.12 -9.25
CA ILE A 171 -9.32 4.72 -9.87
C ILE A 171 -10.47 5.02 -8.89
N THR A 172 -11.31 5.99 -9.23
CA THR A 172 -12.53 6.27 -8.46
C THR A 172 -13.69 5.45 -9.01
N GLY A 173 -14.46 4.77 -8.15
CA GLY A 173 -15.72 4.15 -8.54
C GLY A 173 -16.84 5.15 -8.90
N ILE A 174 -16.56 6.46 -8.84
CA ILE A 174 -17.49 7.52 -9.19
C ILE A 174 -17.33 7.83 -10.68
N HIS A 175 -18.20 7.23 -11.49
CA HIS A 175 -18.27 7.49 -12.93
C HIS A 175 -18.69 8.94 -13.22
N ALA A 176 -18.29 9.47 -14.38
CA ALA A 176 -18.66 10.82 -14.81
C ALA A 176 -20.19 11.03 -14.82
N SER A 177 -20.95 9.99 -15.19
CA SER A 177 -22.41 10.00 -15.14
C SER A 177 -22.97 10.29 -13.75
N LEU A 178 -22.36 9.72 -12.70
CA LEU A 178 -22.79 9.96 -11.31
C LEU A 178 -22.51 11.41 -10.89
N LYS A 179 -21.39 12.01 -11.31
CA LYS A 179 -21.09 13.42 -11.04
C LYS A 179 -22.09 14.35 -11.73
N VAL A 180 -22.43 14.05 -12.99
CA VAL A 180 -23.43 14.82 -13.74
C VAL A 180 -24.82 14.69 -13.11
N ALA A 181 -25.25 13.46 -12.81
CA ALA A 181 -26.55 13.23 -12.17
C ALA A 181 -26.66 13.94 -10.82
N ALA A 182 -25.61 13.87 -9.99
CA ALA A 182 -25.55 14.60 -8.73
C ALA A 182 -25.67 16.12 -8.93
N GLY A 183 -25.02 16.67 -9.95
CA GLY A 183 -25.14 18.08 -10.33
C GLY A 183 -26.57 18.46 -10.72
N VAL A 184 -27.21 17.69 -11.60
CA VAL A 184 -28.57 17.93 -12.08
C VAL A 184 -29.61 17.83 -10.96
N PHE A 185 -29.53 16.80 -10.11
CA PHE A 185 -30.49 16.65 -9.02
C PHE A 185 -30.31 17.73 -7.94
N SER A 186 -29.08 18.17 -7.70
CA SER A 186 -28.81 19.28 -6.78
C SER A 186 -29.40 20.60 -7.28
N THR A 187 -29.24 20.91 -8.58
CA THR A 187 -29.82 22.14 -9.16
C THR A 187 -31.33 22.06 -9.26
N PHE A 188 -31.90 20.91 -9.62
CA PHE A 188 -33.34 20.69 -9.67
C PHE A 188 -33.99 20.91 -8.29
N SER A 189 -33.38 20.42 -7.22
CA SER A 189 -33.89 20.61 -5.85
C SER A 189 -34.02 22.09 -5.49
N ILE A 190 -33.00 22.90 -5.79
CA ILE A 190 -33.01 24.35 -5.53
C ILE A 190 -34.07 25.04 -6.40
N ALA A 191 -34.15 24.69 -7.69
CA ALA A 191 -35.12 25.27 -8.61
C ALA A 191 -36.57 24.94 -8.20
N ALA A 192 -36.84 23.69 -7.80
CA ALA A 192 -38.14 23.26 -7.29
C ALA A 192 -38.52 24.04 -6.03
N LEU A 193 -37.60 24.19 -5.07
CA LEU A 193 -37.84 24.98 -3.87
C LEU A 193 -38.19 26.44 -4.19
N ALA A 194 -37.42 27.08 -5.07
CA ALA A 194 -37.68 28.46 -5.51
C ALA A 194 -39.05 28.58 -6.21
N PHE A 195 -39.38 27.62 -7.09
CA PHE A 195 -40.67 27.56 -7.77
C PHE A 195 -41.83 27.48 -6.78
N PHE A 196 -41.79 26.53 -5.83
CA PHE A 196 -42.84 26.40 -4.81
C PHE A 196 -42.97 27.65 -3.95
N PHE A 197 -41.85 28.28 -3.55
CA PHE A 197 -41.88 29.51 -2.77
C PHE A 197 -42.56 30.66 -3.51
N VAL A 198 -42.28 30.83 -4.81
CA VAL A 198 -42.93 31.86 -5.65
C VAL A 198 -44.42 31.56 -5.81
N VAL A 199 -44.79 30.30 -6.07
CA VAL A 199 -46.19 29.90 -6.22
C VAL A 199 -46.98 30.14 -4.92
N GLU A 200 -46.42 29.79 -3.76
CA GLU A 200 -47.07 30.02 -2.47
C GLU A 200 -47.22 31.51 -2.15
N LYS A 201 -46.20 32.33 -2.42
CA LYS A 201 -46.28 33.79 -2.27
C LYS A 201 -47.41 34.38 -3.11
N ARG A 202 -47.47 34.04 -4.40
CA ARG A 202 -48.52 34.53 -5.31
C ARG A 202 -49.93 34.07 -4.93
N LYS A 203 -50.07 32.94 -4.22
CA LYS A 203 -51.35 32.48 -3.68
C LYS A 203 -51.79 33.21 -2.42
N LYS A 204 -50.86 33.74 -1.62
CA LYS A 204 -51.16 34.53 -0.41
C LYS A 204 -51.50 35.98 -0.72
N ASP A 205 -50.93 36.52 -1.80
CA ASP A 205 -51.15 37.91 -2.23
C ASP A 205 -52.39 38.08 -3.14
N LYS A 206 -53.15 37.00 -3.36
CA LYS A 206 -54.41 36.96 -4.12
C LYS A 206 -55.57 36.67 -3.18
#